data_AF-A0A8S9YJH8-F1
#
_entry.id   AF-A0A8S9YJH8-F1
#
_cell.length_a   1.000
_cell.length_b   1.000
_cell.length_c   1.000
_cell.angle_alpha   90.00
_cell.angle_beta   90.00
_cell.angle_gamma   90.00
#
_symmetry.space_group_name_H-M   'P 1'
#
loop_
_entity.id
_entity.type
_entity.pdbx_description
1 polymer ?
#
loop_
_entity_poly.entity_id
_entity_poly.type
_entity_poly.pdbx_seq_one_letter_code
_entity_poly.pdbx_strand_id
1 'polypeptide(L)'
;MGETKDVLTIYTNVGYAKVICAAETTVKEMINMAMRTVSLSTASQLYGLRMPHKCKNASQPFRHILCRKLTWERLKSMYNPKELILSICLYPTKFEEAARNDRTTLFYLHQQARELYYARFSEIQDVDMAFEVGCLDIRSIVFSPNILPKDLMELVEKARPLQSFFPPCVTQQYKGKSLRRLVQSYLYKVKHYTEEDCVLDMLNRYLILLQFDRDVIRCSFG
;
A
#
# COMPACT_ATOMS: atom_id res chain seq x y z
N MET A 1 -41.61 -0.39 -12.11
CA MET A 1 -41.16 -0.71 -10.74
C MET A 1 -39.69 -0.37 -10.66
N GLY A 2 -39.29 0.61 -9.84
CA GLY A 2 -37.90 1.05 -9.80
C GLY A 2 -37.01 -0.05 -9.25
N GLU A 3 -35.98 -0.45 -10.00
CA GLU A 3 -34.94 -1.36 -9.50
C GLU A 3 -34.40 -0.81 -8.18
N THR A 4 -34.42 -1.66 -7.15
CA THR A 4 -33.89 -1.31 -5.85
C THR A 4 -32.37 -1.22 -5.99
N LYS A 5 -31.86 0.01 -6.12
CA LYS A 5 -30.43 0.25 -6.24
C LYS A 5 -29.80 0.23 -4.85
N ASP A 6 -28.84 -0.66 -4.66
CA ASP A 6 -28.07 -0.72 -3.43
C ASP A 6 -26.95 0.32 -3.44
N VAL A 7 -26.53 0.77 -2.26
CA VAL A 7 -25.37 1.65 -2.10
C VAL A 7 -24.26 0.88 -1.39
N LEU A 8 -23.11 0.78 -2.04
CA LEU A 8 -21.92 0.14 -1.50
C LEU A 8 -20.83 1.18 -1.24
N THR A 9 -20.12 1.03 -0.12
CA THR A 9 -18.95 1.84 0.19
C THR A 9 -17.67 1.12 -0.25
N ILE A 10 -16.86 1.78 -1.09
CA ILE A 10 -15.55 1.29 -1.52
C ILE A 10 -14.48 2.16 -0.86
N TYR A 11 -13.69 1.58 0.01
CA TYR A 11 -12.55 2.23 0.65
C TYR A 11 -11.33 2.22 -0.26
N THR A 12 -10.53 3.28 -0.18
CA THR A 12 -9.30 3.48 -0.92
C THR A 12 -8.24 4.07 0.01
N ASN A 13 -6.97 4.04 -0.41
CA ASN A 13 -5.89 4.67 0.35
C ASN A 13 -5.99 6.22 0.45
N VAL A 14 -6.88 6.84 -0.33
CA VAL A 14 -7.04 8.30 -0.43
C VAL A 14 -8.44 8.78 -0.01
N GLY A 15 -9.27 7.89 0.57
CA GLY A 15 -10.64 8.20 0.96
C GLY A 15 -11.60 7.05 0.67
N TYR A 16 -12.85 7.36 0.32
CA TYR A 16 -13.87 6.37 0.00
C TYR A 16 -14.78 6.84 -1.13
N ALA A 17 -15.42 5.89 -1.81
CA ALA A 17 -16.43 6.14 -2.82
C ALA A 17 -17.73 5.42 -2.45
N LYS A 18 -18.87 6.11 -2.56
CA LYS A 18 -20.18 5.47 -2.49
C LYS A 18 -20.66 5.19 -3.90
N VAL A 19 -20.79 3.92 -4.24
CA VAL A 19 -21.21 3.49 -5.58
C VAL A 19 -22.62 2.91 -5.52
N ILE A 20 -23.46 3.36 -6.45
CA ILE A 20 -24.80 2.85 -6.63
C ILE A 20 -24.69 1.59 -7.51
N CYS A 21 -25.19 0.46 -7.01
CA CYS A 21 -25.09 -0.83 -7.67
C CYS A 21 -26.50 -1.31 -8.07
N ALA A 22 -26.72 -1.44 -9.37
CA ALA A 22 -27.84 -2.21 -9.93
C ALA A 22 -27.45 -3.70 -10.00
N ALA A 23 -28.41 -4.61 -10.20
CA ALA A 23 -28.19 -6.05 -10.14
C ALA A 23 -27.09 -6.52 -11.12
N GLU A 24 -27.08 -5.93 -12.30
CA GLU A 24 -26.18 -6.19 -13.42
C GLU A 24 -24.85 -5.42 -13.33
N THR A 25 -24.73 -4.45 -12.42
CA THR A 25 -23.50 -3.66 -12.25
C THR A 25 -22.33 -4.60 -11.95
N THR A 26 -21.31 -4.55 -12.81
CA THR A 26 -20.14 -5.42 -12.72
C THR A 26 -19.09 -4.84 -11.77
N VAL A 27 -18.26 -5.72 -11.19
CA VAL A 27 -17.08 -5.31 -10.41
C VAL A 27 -16.17 -4.37 -11.22
N LYS A 28 -16.02 -4.58 -12.53
CA LYS A 28 -15.28 -3.65 -13.41
C LYS A 28 -15.85 -2.23 -13.39
N GLU A 29 -17.17 -2.11 -13.47
CA GLU A 29 -17.85 -0.81 -13.43
C GLU A 29 -17.73 -0.18 -12.04
N MET A 30 -17.86 -0.97 -10.98
CA MET A 30 -17.65 -0.52 -9.60
C MET A 30 -16.23 0.03 -9.38
N ILE A 31 -15.20 -0.64 -9.91
CA ILE A 31 -13.81 -0.15 -9.92
C ILE A 31 -13.73 1.20 -10.60
N ASN A 32 -14.25 1.30 -11.84
CA ASN A 32 -14.19 2.55 -12.62
C ASN A 32 -14.94 3.69 -11.92
N MET A 33 -16.09 3.42 -11.30
CA MET A 33 -16.84 4.42 -10.53
C MET A 33 -16.04 4.89 -9.31
N ALA A 34 -15.50 3.96 -8.51
CA ALA A 34 -14.71 4.32 -7.33
C ALA A 34 -13.46 5.12 -7.71
N MET A 35 -12.73 4.66 -8.72
CA MET A 35 -11.53 5.31 -9.26
C MET A 35 -11.81 6.75 -9.69
N ARG A 36 -12.92 7.01 -10.40
CA ARG A 36 -13.33 8.37 -10.76
C ARG A 36 -13.62 9.26 -9.55
N THR A 37 -14.27 8.72 -8.51
CA THR A 37 -14.56 9.49 -7.28
C THR A 37 -13.30 9.93 -6.55
N VAL A 38 -12.24 9.13 -6.60
CA VAL A 38 -10.97 9.42 -5.91
C VAL A 38 -9.87 9.93 -6.85
N SER A 39 -10.23 10.43 -8.04
CA SER A 39 -9.31 10.99 -9.04
C SER A 39 -8.18 10.04 -9.49
N LEU A 40 -8.41 8.73 -9.42
CA LEU A 40 -7.58 7.71 -10.04
C LEU A 40 -8.12 7.49 -11.46
N SER A 41 -7.52 8.05 -12.50
CA SER A 41 -8.07 7.93 -13.87
C SER A 41 -7.27 6.99 -14.78
N THR A 42 -6.06 6.61 -14.38
CA THR A 42 -5.12 5.85 -15.19
C THR A 42 -5.06 4.39 -14.75
N ALA A 43 -4.81 3.50 -15.70
CA ALA A 43 -4.48 2.09 -15.47
C ALA A 43 -5.52 1.27 -14.67
N SER A 44 -6.82 1.43 -14.91
CA SER A 44 -7.90 0.71 -14.19
C SER A 44 -7.84 -0.82 -14.29
N GLN A 45 -7.06 -1.35 -15.22
CA GLN A 45 -6.73 -2.77 -15.32
C GLN A 45 -5.87 -3.26 -14.16
N LEU A 46 -5.06 -2.40 -13.52
CA LEU A 46 -4.19 -2.76 -12.40
C LEU A 46 -4.98 -2.91 -11.08
N TYR A 47 -6.11 -2.23 -11.00
CA TYR A 47 -6.94 -2.17 -9.81
C TYR A 47 -7.93 -3.33 -9.74
N GLY A 48 -8.19 -3.81 -8.53
CA GLY A 48 -9.21 -4.79 -8.18
C GLY A 48 -9.98 -4.35 -6.95
N LEU A 49 -11.14 -4.99 -6.73
CA LEU A 49 -11.85 -4.90 -5.45
C LEU A 49 -11.56 -6.15 -4.64
N ARG A 50 -11.30 -5.97 -3.36
CA ARG A 50 -11.13 -7.06 -2.41
C ARG A 50 -12.06 -6.91 -1.23
N MET A 51 -12.36 -8.03 -0.58
CA MET A 51 -13.09 -8.03 0.69
C MET A 51 -12.21 -7.43 1.82
N PRO A 52 -12.81 -6.73 2.79
CA PRO A 52 -12.11 -6.33 4.00
C PRO A 52 -11.59 -7.55 4.78
N HIS A 53 -10.51 -7.35 5.54
CA HIS A 53 -9.77 -8.41 6.24
C HIS A 53 -10.56 -9.15 7.34
N LYS A 54 -11.81 -8.74 7.63
CA LYS A 54 -12.66 -9.30 8.69
C LYS A 54 -13.67 -10.35 8.18
N CYS A 55 -13.33 -11.11 7.14
CA CYS A 55 -14.08 -12.34 6.84
C CYS A 55 -13.62 -13.44 7.82
N LYS A 56 -14.48 -13.75 8.80
CA LYS A 56 -14.23 -14.56 10.01
C LYS A 56 -13.67 -15.98 9.82
N ASN A 57 -13.43 -16.45 8.58
CA ASN A 57 -13.20 -17.87 8.29
C ASN A 57 -11.87 -18.21 7.57
N ALA A 58 -10.95 -17.26 7.36
CA ALA A 58 -9.69 -17.56 6.69
C ALA A 58 -8.51 -17.49 7.66
N SER A 59 -7.92 -18.65 7.97
CA SER A 59 -6.68 -18.80 8.74
C SER A 59 -5.41 -18.36 7.98
N GLN A 60 -5.58 -17.69 6.84
CA GLN A 60 -4.53 -17.00 6.12
C GLN A 60 -5.07 -15.69 5.52
N PRO A 61 -4.24 -14.64 5.40
CA PRO A 61 -4.61 -13.39 4.77
C PRO A 61 -4.63 -13.55 3.24
N PHE A 62 -5.53 -14.38 2.70
CA PHE A 62 -5.72 -14.46 1.26
C PHE A 62 -6.30 -13.13 0.76
N ARG A 63 -5.63 -12.49 -0.21
CA ARG A 63 -6.19 -11.34 -0.93
C ARG A 63 -7.32 -11.84 -1.82
N HIS A 64 -8.53 -11.92 -1.27
CA HIS A 64 -9.70 -12.33 -2.03
C HIS A 64 -10.11 -11.20 -2.99
N ILE A 65 -9.50 -11.20 -4.17
CA ILE A 65 -9.74 -10.25 -5.26
C ILE A 65 -10.96 -10.73 -6.06
N LEU A 66 -11.92 -9.83 -6.23
CA LEU A 66 -13.17 -10.12 -6.92
C LEU A 66 -12.96 -10.16 -8.44
N CYS A 67 -13.58 -11.16 -9.07
CA CYS A 67 -13.59 -11.26 -10.53
C CYS A 67 -14.28 -10.04 -11.17
N ARG A 68 -13.61 -9.41 -12.15
CA ARG A 68 -14.09 -8.19 -12.80
C ARG A 68 -15.44 -8.34 -13.52
N LYS A 69 -15.77 -9.56 -13.96
CA LYS A 69 -17.03 -9.88 -14.66
C LYS A 69 -18.18 -10.24 -13.70
N LEU A 70 -17.91 -10.32 -12.40
CA LEU A 70 -18.93 -10.64 -11.41
C LEU A 70 -19.92 -9.48 -11.30
N THR A 71 -21.21 -9.79 -11.30
CA THR A 71 -22.29 -8.82 -11.12
C THR A 71 -22.58 -8.59 -9.64
N TRP A 72 -23.14 -7.43 -9.30
CA TRP A 72 -23.55 -7.09 -7.94
C TRP A 72 -24.54 -8.10 -7.36
N GLU A 73 -25.52 -8.56 -8.14
CA GLU A 73 -26.48 -9.59 -7.70
C GLU A 73 -25.78 -10.86 -7.19
N ARG A 74 -24.83 -11.37 -7.97
CA ARG A 74 -24.05 -12.57 -7.59
C ARG A 74 -23.16 -12.28 -6.40
N LEU A 75 -22.50 -11.12 -6.38
CA LEU A 75 -21.64 -10.72 -5.27
C LEU A 75 -22.41 -10.61 -3.96
N LYS A 76 -23.61 -10.01 -4.00
CA LYS A 76 -24.52 -9.87 -2.87
C LYS A 76 -25.04 -11.22 -2.39
N SER A 77 -25.40 -12.11 -3.31
CA SER A 77 -25.83 -13.48 -2.97
C SER A 77 -24.73 -14.29 -2.27
N MET A 78 -23.47 -14.19 -2.74
CA MET A 78 -22.37 -14.97 -2.17
C MET A 78 -21.82 -14.40 -0.86
N TYR A 79 -21.65 -13.08 -0.77
CA TYR A 79 -20.90 -12.44 0.32
C TYR A 79 -21.68 -11.37 1.08
N ASN A 80 -22.76 -10.85 0.50
CA ASN A 80 -23.54 -9.72 1.02
C ASN A 80 -22.67 -8.58 1.59
N PRO A 81 -21.69 -8.06 0.80
CA PRO A 81 -20.71 -7.11 1.33
C PRO A 81 -21.36 -5.76 1.60
N LYS A 82 -21.03 -5.15 2.74
CA LYS A 82 -21.36 -3.73 3.03
C LYS A 82 -20.28 -2.77 2.56
N GLU A 83 -19.05 -3.28 2.46
CA GLU A 83 -17.86 -2.53 2.15
C GLU A 83 -16.89 -3.39 1.34
N LEU A 84 -16.17 -2.75 0.43
CA LEU A 84 -15.06 -3.32 -0.33
C LEU A 84 -13.86 -2.40 -0.26
N ILE A 85 -12.69 -2.92 -0.61
CA ILE A 85 -11.45 -2.14 -0.67
C ILE A 85 -10.95 -2.17 -2.10
N LEU A 86 -10.70 -0.98 -2.66
CA LEU A 86 -9.96 -0.82 -3.91
C LEU A 86 -8.48 -1.04 -3.63
N SER A 87 -7.80 -1.81 -4.48
CA SER A 87 -6.37 -2.09 -4.33
C SER A 87 -5.74 -2.35 -5.70
N ILE A 88 -4.44 -2.09 -5.82
CA ILE A 88 -3.65 -2.59 -6.95
C ILE A 88 -3.44 -4.09 -6.73
N CYS A 89 -3.83 -4.88 -7.71
CA CYS A 89 -3.91 -6.34 -7.61
C CYS A 89 -3.28 -7.06 -8.81
N LEU A 90 -3.00 -6.33 -9.89
CA LEU A 90 -2.31 -6.86 -11.06
C LEU A 90 -1.01 -6.10 -11.26
N TYR A 91 0.10 -6.81 -11.21
CA TYR A 91 1.45 -6.26 -11.31
C TYR A 91 2.05 -6.63 -12.68
N PRO A 92 2.22 -5.66 -13.60
CA PRO A 92 2.96 -5.89 -14.83
C PRO A 92 4.36 -6.45 -14.54
N THR A 93 4.94 -7.19 -15.49
CA THR A 93 6.31 -7.72 -15.39
C THR A 93 7.37 -6.62 -15.19
N LYS A 94 7.02 -5.36 -15.49
CA LYS A 94 7.77 -4.13 -15.17
C LYS A 94 6.87 -3.09 -14.51
N PHE A 95 6.10 -3.48 -13.50
CA PHE A 95 5.11 -2.60 -12.90
C PHE A 95 5.72 -1.33 -12.31
N GLU A 96 6.97 -1.37 -11.85
CA GLU A 96 7.69 -0.21 -11.35
C GLU A 96 7.87 0.86 -12.43
N GLU A 97 8.25 0.48 -13.66
CA GLU A 97 8.37 1.40 -14.80
C GLU A 97 6.99 1.94 -15.21
N ALA A 98 5.97 1.07 -15.24
CA ALA A 98 4.60 1.47 -15.55
C ALA A 98 4.01 2.43 -14.50
N ALA A 99 4.28 2.18 -13.22
CA ALA A 99 3.88 3.03 -12.12
C ALA A 99 4.66 4.34 -12.12
N ARG A 100 5.95 4.35 -12.47
CA ARG A 100 6.75 5.58 -12.56
C ARG A 100 6.18 6.59 -13.57
N ASN A 101 5.64 6.11 -14.68
CA ASN A 101 4.99 6.94 -15.69
C ASN A 101 3.60 7.45 -15.26
N ASP A 102 3.07 6.93 -14.16
CA ASP A 102 1.79 7.31 -13.57
C ASP A 102 1.96 7.56 -12.08
N ARG A 103 2.39 8.79 -11.75
CA ARG A 103 2.67 9.23 -10.38
C ARG A 103 1.55 8.82 -9.42
N THR A 104 0.29 9.01 -9.80
CA THR A 104 -0.86 8.65 -8.96
C THR A 104 -0.86 7.16 -8.60
N THR A 105 -0.64 6.27 -9.57
CA THR A 105 -0.54 4.82 -9.34
C THR A 105 0.70 4.46 -8.51
N LEU A 106 1.84 5.12 -8.72
CA LEU A 106 3.05 4.93 -7.92
C LEU A 106 2.81 5.17 -6.43
N PHE A 107 2.26 6.33 -6.09
CA PHE A 107 1.99 6.70 -4.70
C PHE A 107 0.87 5.85 -4.09
N TYR A 108 -0.12 5.46 -4.89
CA TYR A 108 -1.16 4.54 -4.43
C TYR A 108 -0.58 3.17 -4.04
N LEU A 109 0.30 2.63 -4.90
CA LEU A 109 0.96 1.35 -4.64
C LEU A 109 1.88 1.45 -3.43
N HIS A 110 2.65 2.53 -3.33
CA HIS A 110 3.50 2.80 -2.18
C HIS A 110 2.72 2.77 -0.87
N GLN A 111 1.61 3.50 -0.80
CA GLN A 111 0.76 3.50 0.39
C GLN A 111 0.22 2.10 0.71
N GLN A 112 -0.19 1.34 -0.30
CA GLN A 112 -0.67 -0.03 -0.13
C GLN A 112 0.43 -0.98 0.40
N ALA A 113 1.64 -0.90 -0.15
CA ALA A 113 2.77 -1.72 0.25
C ALA A 113 3.27 -1.33 1.66
N ARG A 114 3.28 -0.03 1.96
CA ARG A 114 3.59 0.53 3.27
C ARG A 114 2.62 0.02 4.34
N GLU A 115 1.31 0.02 4.08
CA GLU A 115 0.33 -0.56 5.02
C GLU A 115 0.61 -2.03 5.31
N LEU A 116 0.96 -2.82 4.29
CA LEU A 116 1.35 -4.22 4.47
C LEU A 116 2.65 -4.38 5.27
N TYR A 117 3.64 -3.52 5.01
CA TYR A 117 4.91 -3.48 5.74
C TYR A 117 4.68 -3.24 7.23
N TYR A 118 3.90 -2.21 7.57
CA TYR A 118 3.60 -1.87 8.96
C TYR A 118 2.66 -2.88 9.63
N ALA A 119 1.80 -3.58 8.87
CA ALA A 119 1.01 -4.69 9.39
C ALA A 119 1.88 -5.90 9.78
N ARG A 120 3.01 -6.11 9.10
CA ARG A 120 4.00 -7.18 9.36
C ARG A 120 5.26 -6.68 10.05
N PHE A 121 5.21 -5.49 10.66
CA PHE A 121 6.41 -4.78 11.13
C PHE A 121 7.27 -5.61 12.11
N SER A 122 6.64 -6.36 13.01
CA SER A 122 7.32 -7.24 13.96
C SER A 122 7.89 -8.52 13.34
N GLU A 123 7.44 -8.90 12.14
CA GLU A 123 7.88 -10.10 11.44
C GLU A 123 9.15 -9.85 10.61
N ILE A 124 9.47 -8.58 10.30
CA ILE A 124 10.64 -8.20 9.51
C ILE A 124 11.94 -8.57 10.23
N GLN A 125 12.81 -9.35 9.56
CA GLN A 125 14.09 -9.82 10.12
C GLN A 125 15.32 -9.22 9.42
N ASP A 126 15.19 -8.74 8.19
CA ASP A 126 16.30 -8.13 7.45
C ASP A 126 16.61 -6.73 8.02
N VAL A 127 17.71 -6.63 8.77
CA VAL A 127 18.06 -5.40 9.49
C VAL A 127 18.49 -4.28 8.56
N ASP A 128 19.32 -4.58 7.56
CA ASP A 128 19.87 -3.55 6.68
C ASP A 128 18.76 -2.97 5.81
N MET A 129 17.93 -3.82 5.20
CA MET A 129 16.85 -3.35 4.35
C MET A 129 15.77 -2.60 5.15
N ALA A 130 15.43 -3.07 6.35
CA ALA A 130 14.48 -2.38 7.22
C ALA A 130 15.01 -1.02 7.72
N PHE A 131 16.32 -0.93 7.98
CA PHE A 131 16.97 0.33 8.33
C PHE A 131 16.87 1.34 7.17
N GLU A 132 17.15 0.90 5.94
CA GLU A 132 17.06 1.77 4.76
C GLU A 132 15.62 2.24 4.50
N VAL A 133 14.63 1.34 4.61
CA VAL A 133 13.20 1.71 4.55
C VAL A 133 12.85 2.79 5.57
N GLY A 134 13.25 2.61 6.84
CA GLY A 134 12.98 3.60 7.88
C GLY A 134 13.63 4.95 7.60
N CYS A 135 14.83 4.97 7.01
CA CYS A 135 15.50 6.22 6.60
C CYS A 135 14.78 6.91 5.43
N LEU A 136 14.29 6.14 4.45
CA LEU A 136 13.50 6.67 3.33
C LEU A 136 12.14 7.20 3.79
N ASP A 137 11.48 6.53 4.74
CA ASP A 137 10.26 7.01 5.40
C ASP A 137 10.51 8.35 6.10
N ILE A 138 11.64 8.49 6.82
CA ILE A 138 12.04 9.75 7.46
C ILE A 138 12.26 10.85 6.41
N ARG A 139 13.02 10.53 5.36
CA ARG A 139 13.27 11.45 4.23
C ARG A 139 11.97 11.92 3.58
N SER A 140 10.92 11.11 3.69
CA SER A 140 9.62 11.36 3.08
C SER A 140 8.65 12.22 3.88
N ILE A 141 9.00 12.62 5.11
CA ILE A 141 8.14 13.48 5.93
C ILE A 141 8.13 14.92 5.42
N VAL A 142 9.28 15.43 4.99
CA VAL A 142 9.42 16.78 4.43
C VAL A 142 10.29 16.71 3.18
N PHE A 143 9.66 16.79 2.01
CA PHE A 143 10.37 16.99 0.75
C PHE A 143 10.65 18.48 0.54
N SER A 144 11.81 18.91 1.02
CA SER A 144 12.38 20.22 0.68
C SER A 144 13.84 20.01 0.24
N PRO A 145 14.26 20.51 -0.93
CA PRO A 145 15.65 20.38 -1.37
C PRO A 145 16.63 21.13 -0.45
N ASN A 146 16.13 22.08 0.33
CA ASN A 146 16.91 22.96 1.21
C ASN A 146 17.00 22.45 2.65
N ILE A 147 16.24 21.42 3.03
CA ILE A 147 16.28 20.92 4.41
C ILE A 147 17.57 20.12 4.63
N LEU A 148 18.34 20.51 5.64
CA LEU A 148 19.51 19.72 6.02
C LEU A 148 19.06 18.47 6.77
N PRO A 149 19.73 17.32 6.58
CA PRO A 149 19.42 16.09 7.32
C PRO A 149 19.37 16.26 8.84
N LYS A 150 20.18 17.18 9.39
CA LYS A 150 20.14 17.50 10.81
C LYS A 150 18.81 18.14 11.21
N ASP A 151 18.32 19.11 10.45
CA ASP A 151 17.07 19.83 10.74
C ASP A 151 15.86 18.90 10.56
N LEU A 152 15.89 18.04 9.53
CA LEU A 152 14.88 17.00 9.34
C LEU A 152 14.80 16.06 10.55
N MET A 153 15.95 15.59 11.06
CA MET A 153 16.00 14.74 12.26
C MET A 153 15.41 15.44 13.48
N GLU A 154 15.71 16.73 13.69
CA GLU A 154 15.14 17.51 14.79
C GLU A 154 13.61 17.66 14.67
N LEU A 155 13.08 17.86 13.46
CA LEU A 155 11.63 17.90 13.22
C LEU A 155 10.96 16.54 13.51
N VAL A 156 11.60 15.46 13.06
CA VAL A 156 11.10 14.09 13.26
C VAL A 156 11.03 13.75 14.75
N GLU A 157 12.12 14.01 15.48
CA GLU A 157 12.22 13.71 16.91
C GLU A 157 11.25 14.55 17.76
N LYS A 158 10.82 15.73 17.27
CA LYS A 158 9.74 16.52 17.89
C LYS A 158 8.35 15.89 17.71
N ALA A 159 8.11 15.23 16.58
CA ALA A 159 6.80 14.67 16.25
C ALA A 159 6.60 13.26 16.81
N ARG A 160 7.62 12.39 16.73
CA ARG A 160 7.58 11.03 17.27
C ARG A 160 8.97 10.45 17.52
N PRO A 161 9.12 9.43 18.38
CA PRO A 161 10.42 8.81 18.65
C PRO A 161 11.04 8.23 17.38
N LEU A 162 12.34 8.47 17.17
CA LEU A 162 13.10 7.98 16.01
C LEU A 162 12.99 6.45 15.84
N GLN A 163 12.92 5.70 16.94
CA GLN A 163 12.82 4.25 16.93
C GLN A 163 11.52 3.74 16.30
N SER A 164 10.45 4.55 16.29
CA SER A 164 9.15 4.16 15.73
C SER A 164 9.15 3.94 14.21
N PHE A 165 10.20 4.40 13.52
CA PHE A 165 10.39 4.16 12.09
C PHE A 165 11.02 2.80 11.77
N PHE A 166 11.50 2.08 12.78
CA PHE A 166 12.32 0.89 12.59
C PHE A 166 11.73 -0.32 13.33
N PRO A 167 11.72 -1.51 12.69
CA PRO A 167 11.21 -2.71 13.33
C PRO A 167 12.13 -3.19 14.48
N PRO A 168 11.67 -4.14 15.31
CA PRO A 168 12.43 -4.65 16.45
C PRO A 168 13.85 -5.11 16.10
N CYS A 169 14.05 -5.78 14.97
CA CYS A 169 15.37 -6.27 14.54
C CYS A 169 16.41 -5.13 14.43
N VAL A 170 16.02 -3.99 13.85
CA VAL A 170 16.88 -2.80 13.69
C VAL A 170 17.14 -2.13 15.03
N THR A 171 16.11 -1.94 15.85
CA THR A 171 16.23 -1.24 17.14
C THR A 171 16.97 -2.07 18.20
N GLN A 172 16.99 -3.39 18.05
CA GLN A 172 17.82 -4.29 18.86
C GLN A 172 19.29 -4.21 18.45
N GLN A 173 19.58 -4.10 17.15
CA GLN A 173 20.94 -3.99 16.62
C GLN A 173 21.56 -2.60 16.85
N TYR A 174 20.82 -1.52 16.57
CA TYR A 174 21.30 -0.15 16.68
C TYR A 174 20.58 0.62 17.78
N LYS A 175 21.31 1.05 18.81
CA LYS A 175 20.73 1.70 20.00
C LYS A 175 21.14 3.17 20.13
N GLY A 176 20.20 3.99 20.60
CA GLY A 176 20.42 5.37 21.05
C GLY A 176 21.19 6.24 20.05
N LYS A 177 22.33 6.78 20.48
CA LYS A 177 23.16 7.69 19.68
C LYS A 177 23.71 7.04 18.40
N SER A 178 23.92 5.72 18.38
CA SER A 178 24.42 5.01 17.20
C SER A 178 23.40 5.03 16.06
N LEU A 179 22.15 4.68 16.37
CA LEU A 179 21.05 4.70 15.40
C LEU A 179 20.91 6.10 14.78
N ARG A 180 20.88 7.15 15.62
CA ARG A 180 20.78 8.53 15.15
C ARG A 180 21.88 8.91 14.15
N ARG A 181 23.14 8.52 14.43
CA ARG A 181 24.28 8.79 13.54
C ARG A 181 24.15 8.06 12.21
N LEU A 182 23.74 6.79 12.23
CA LEU A 182 23.54 6.00 11.03
C LEU A 182 22.43 6.60 10.16
N VAL A 183 21.28 6.94 10.76
CA VAL A 183 20.17 7.58 10.04
C VAL A 183 20.63 8.88 9.41
N GLN A 184 21.32 9.74 10.17
CA GLN A 184 21.84 11.00 9.65
C GLN A 184 22.80 10.79 8.47
N SER A 185 23.71 9.81 8.56
CA SER A 185 24.62 9.46 7.47
C SER A 185 23.87 8.99 6.22
N TYR A 186 22.86 8.14 6.39
CA TYR A 186 22.03 7.67 5.28
C TYR A 186 21.23 8.81 4.63
N LEU A 187 20.66 9.72 5.41
CA LEU A 187 19.94 10.88 4.90
C LEU A 187 20.84 11.81 4.05
N TYR A 188 22.13 11.94 4.39
CA TYR A 188 23.09 12.62 3.52
C TYR A 188 23.33 11.88 2.20
N LYS A 189 23.42 10.53 2.24
CA LYS A 189 23.57 9.69 1.04
C LYS A 189 22.41 9.90 0.07
N VAL A 190 21.17 9.95 0.56
CA VAL A 190 19.95 10.11 -0.26
C VAL A 190 19.43 11.54 -0.34
N LYS A 191 20.23 12.54 0.02
CA LYS A 191 19.83 13.97 -0.04
C LYS A 191 19.26 14.37 -1.41
N HIS A 192 19.87 13.84 -2.47
CA HIS A 192 19.55 14.16 -3.86
C HIS A 192 18.32 13.43 -4.40
N TYR A 193 17.75 12.48 -3.65
CA TYR A 193 16.56 11.76 -4.08
C TYR A 193 15.36 12.70 -4.16
N THR A 194 14.61 12.57 -5.26
CA THR A 194 13.26 13.10 -5.40
C THR A 194 12.27 12.30 -4.56
N GLU A 195 11.02 12.76 -4.50
CA GLU A 195 9.96 12.00 -3.82
C GLU A 195 9.70 10.67 -4.51
N GLU A 196 9.68 10.66 -5.84
CA GLU A 196 9.54 9.46 -6.65
C GLU A 196 10.71 8.49 -6.43
N ASP A 197 11.95 8.98 -6.36
CA ASP A 197 13.11 8.13 -6.10
C ASP A 197 12.98 7.43 -4.75
N CYS A 198 12.61 8.16 -3.69
CA CYS A 198 12.37 7.57 -2.38
C CYS A 198 11.26 6.50 -2.42
N VAL A 199 10.16 6.80 -3.10
CA VAL A 199 9.01 5.88 -3.21
C VAL A 199 9.38 4.60 -3.97
N LEU A 200 10.09 4.73 -5.09
CA LEU A 200 10.56 3.59 -5.88
C LEU A 200 11.53 2.73 -5.09
N ASP A 201 12.47 3.36 -4.40
CA ASP A 201 13.48 2.67 -3.60
C ASP A 201 12.84 1.90 -2.42
N MET A 202 11.79 2.48 -1.80
CA MET A 202 10.97 1.79 -0.79
C MET A 202 10.16 0.63 -1.38
N LEU A 203 9.53 0.82 -2.55
CA LEU A 203 8.76 -0.23 -3.21
C LEU A 203 9.62 -1.45 -3.55
N ASN A 204 10.85 -1.24 -4.02
CA ASN A 204 11.79 -2.32 -4.33
C ASN A 204 12.14 -3.13 -3.08
N ARG A 205 12.32 -2.45 -1.94
CA ARG A 205 12.58 -3.11 -0.65
C ARG A 205 11.35 -3.83 -0.13
N TYR A 206 10.18 -3.21 -0.21
CA TYR A 206 8.92 -3.86 0.14
C TYR A 206 8.69 -5.12 -0.70
N LEU A 207 9.07 -5.11 -1.99
CA LEU A 207 8.91 -6.25 -2.88
C LEU A 207 9.75 -7.43 -2.39
N ILE A 208 11.00 -7.18 -1.98
CA ILE A 208 11.90 -8.20 -1.45
C ILE A 208 11.42 -8.70 -0.08
N LEU A 209 11.07 -7.78 0.83
CA LEU A 209 10.68 -8.10 2.20
C LEU A 209 9.33 -8.81 2.31
N LEU A 210 8.37 -8.42 1.47
CA LEU A 210 6.97 -8.82 1.62
C LEU A 210 6.47 -9.73 0.50
N GLN A 211 7.15 -9.73 -0.65
CA GLN A 211 6.69 -10.39 -1.88
C GLN A 211 5.24 -10.01 -2.20
N PHE A 212 4.91 -8.73 -2.09
CA PHE A 212 3.53 -8.24 -2.19
C PHE A 212 2.92 -8.38 -3.60
N ASP A 213 3.74 -8.74 -4.59
CA ASP A 213 3.41 -8.93 -6.00
C ASP A 213 2.78 -10.29 -6.31
N ARG A 214 2.80 -11.22 -5.35
CA ARG A 214 2.30 -12.59 -5.51
C ARG A 214 1.44 -13.00 -4.34
N ASP A 215 0.50 -13.90 -4.61
CA ASP A 215 -0.25 -14.62 -3.58
C ASP A 215 0.24 -16.08 -3.55
N VAL A 216 0.45 -16.61 -2.33
CA VAL A 216 0.85 -18.01 -2.12
C VAL A 216 -0.36 -18.79 -1.63
N ILE A 217 -0.85 -19.72 -2.44
CA ILE A 217 -1.99 -20.58 -2.11
C ILE A 217 -1.47 -21.99 -1.87
N ARG A 218 -1.74 -22.54 -0.69
CA ARG A 218 -1.47 -23.96 -0.40
C ARG A 218 -2.62 -24.79 -0.97
N CYS A 219 -2.32 -25.64 -1.94
CA CYS A 219 -3.27 -26.56 -2.55
C CYS A 219 -2.63 -27.94 -2.77
N SER A 220 -3.47 -28.93 -3.03
CA SER A 220 -3.06 -30.25 -3.51
C SER A 220 -3.39 -30.35 -5.00
N PHE A 221 -2.42 -30.75 -5.81
CA PHE A 221 -2.67 -31.14 -7.19
C PHE A 221 -3.01 -32.64 -7.22
N GLY A 222 -4.00 -32.99 -8.05
CA GLY A 222 -4.41 -34.36 -8.34
C GLY A 222 -3.94 -34.79 -9.71
#